data_AF-A0A7S4GF58-F1
#
_entry.id   AF-A0A7S4GF58-F1
#
_cell.length_a   1.000
_cell.length_b   1.000
_cell.length_c   1.000
_cell.angle_alpha   90.00
_cell.angle_beta   90.00
_cell.angle_gamma   90.00
#
_symmetry.space_group_name_H-M   'P 1'
#
loop_
_entity.id
_entity.type
_entity.pdbx_description
1 polymer ?
#
loop_
_entity_poly.entity_id
_entity_poly.type
_entity_poly.pdbx_seq_one_letter_code
_entity_poly.pdbx_strand_id
1 'polypeptide(L)'
;DGKRVPLQRVAAAHFSQVFQVMNSCMRSAEMLEQWRDVIYYTTQALEDVAKSREASEFQRVYRGLQGVRLPDSVYKQENIINWPAFSSSSLDQSVAAGFAAGAG
;
A
#
# COMPACT_ATOMS: atom_id res chain seq x y z
N ASP A 1 12.70 -12.47 26.32
CA ASP A 1 13.18 -11.31 27.12
C ASP A 1 12.15 -10.66 28.04
N GLY A 2 10.92 -11.21 28.20
CA GLY A 2 9.92 -10.60 29.10
C GLY A 2 9.36 -9.24 28.66
N LYS A 3 9.85 -8.66 27.55
CA LYS A 3 9.26 -7.47 26.93
C LYS A 3 8.02 -7.88 26.15
N ARG A 4 6.84 -7.45 26.62
CA ARG A 4 5.59 -7.56 25.86
C ARG A 4 5.75 -6.71 24.61
N VAL A 5 5.90 -7.35 23.45
CA VAL A 5 5.72 -6.64 22.18
C VAL A 5 4.22 -6.40 22.05
N PRO A 6 3.77 -5.15 21.88
CA PRO A 6 2.35 -4.90 21.63
C PRO A 6 1.92 -5.76 20.45
N LEU A 7 0.85 -6.55 20.62
CA LEU A 7 0.34 -7.46 19.59
C LEU A 7 0.13 -6.73 18.24
N GLN A 8 -0.20 -5.45 18.33
CA GLN A 8 -0.31 -4.50 17.21
C GLN A 8 0.99 -4.31 16.42
N ARG A 9 2.16 -4.28 17.07
CA ARG A 9 3.47 -4.15 16.39
C ARG A 9 3.88 -5.44 15.68
N VAL A 10 3.57 -6.59 16.27
CA VAL A 10 3.79 -7.90 15.62
C VAL A 10 2.86 -8.05 14.41
N ALA A 11 1.58 -7.71 14.57
CA ALA A 11 0.61 -7.71 13.48
C ALA A 11 1.01 -6.74 12.35
N ALA A 12 1.46 -5.53 12.66
CA ALA A 12 1.92 -4.56 11.67
C ALA A 12 3.17 -5.02 10.91
N ALA A 13 4.15 -5.61 11.59
CA ALA A 13 5.36 -6.12 10.94
C ALA A 13 5.05 -7.28 9.97
N HIS A 14 4.18 -8.21 10.37
CA HIS A 14 3.75 -9.30 9.49
C HIS A 14 2.87 -8.79 8.35
N PHE A 15 2.01 -7.78 8.60
CA PHE A 15 1.22 -7.13 7.55
C PHE A 15 2.12 -6.49 6.49
N SER A 16 3.18 -5.77 6.89
CA SER A 16 4.13 -5.17 5.95
C SER A 16 4.81 -6.21 5.05
N GLN A 17 5.20 -7.37 5.59
CA GLN A 17 5.81 -8.44 4.80
C GLN A 17 4.82 -9.06 3.81
N VAL A 18 3.60 -9.38 4.26
CA VAL A 18 2.53 -9.91 3.40
C VAL A 18 2.18 -8.91 2.29
N PHE A 19 2.06 -7.63 2.65
CA PHE A 19 1.77 -6.54 1.72
C PHE A 19 2.88 -6.36 0.67
N GLN A 20 4.14 -6.47 1.07
CA GLN A 20 5.28 -6.40 0.15
C GLN A 20 5.26 -7.55 -0.86
N VAL A 21 5.06 -8.79 -0.40
CA VAL A 21 5.04 -9.96 -1.29
C VAL A 21 3.83 -9.92 -2.23
N MET A 22 2.64 -9.63 -1.70
CA MET A 22 1.42 -9.48 -2.50
C MET A 22 1.60 -8.41 -3.59
N ASN A 23 2.08 -7.22 -3.23
CA ASN A 23 2.32 -6.15 -4.19
C ASN A 23 3.43 -6.49 -5.20
N SER A 24 4.41 -7.32 -4.82
CA SER A 24 5.41 -7.85 -5.76
C SER A 24 4.76 -8.79 -6.78
N CYS A 25 3.88 -9.68 -6.33
CA CYS A 25 3.13 -10.60 -7.20
C CYS A 25 2.15 -9.86 -8.14
N MET A 26 1.52 -8.77 -7.69
CA MET A 26 0.67 -7.95 -8.57
C MET A 26 1.46 -7.17 -9.62
N ARG A 27 2.74 -6.87 -9.35
CA ARG A 27 3.64 -6.21 -10.32
C ARG A 27 4.29 -7.17 -11.29
N SER A 28 4.41 -8.45 -10.95
CA SER A 28 4.96 -9.46 -11.86
C SER A 28 3.92 -9.86 -12.91
N ALA A 29 4.40 -10.21 -14.11
CA ALA A 29 3.54 -10.81 -15.14
C ALA A 29 3.02 -12.21 -14.74
N GLU A 30 3.67 -12.84 -13.76
CA GLU A 30 3.30 -14.13 -13.19
C GLU A 30 2.64 -13.91 -11.82
N MET A 31 1.31 -13.97 -11.78
CA MET A 31 0.59 -14.01 -10.51
C MET A 31 0.68 -15.43 -9.95
N LEU A 32 1.38 -15.60 -8.83
CA LEU A 32 1.46 -16.90 -8.17
C LEU A 32 0.07 -17.26 -7.61
N GLU A 33 -0.41 -18.46 -7.93
CA GLU A 33 -1.75 -18.96 -7.56
C GLU A 33 -2.03 -18.84 -6.06
N GLN A 34 -1.01 -19.06 -5.23
CA GLN A 34 -1.06 -18.95 -3.76
C GLN A 34 -1.46 -17.56 -3.22
N TRP A 35 -1.28 -16.49 -4.00
CA TRP A 35 -1.63 -15.13 -3.60
C TRP A 35 -2.99 -14.67 -4.14
N ARG A 36 -3.62 -15.47 -5.01
CA ARG A 36 -4.88 -15.10 -5.67
C ARG A 36 -6.00 -14.83 -4.68
N ASP A 37 -6.19 -15.73 -3.73
CA ASP A 37 -7.27 -15.61 -2.73
C ASP A 37 -7.01 -14.43 -1.80
N VAL A 38 -5.75 -14.22 -1.40
CA VAL A 38 -5.36 -13.07 -0.56
C VAL A 38 -5.67 -11.75 -1.28
N ILE A 39 -5.29 -11.63 -2.55
CA ILE A 39 -5.59 -10.45 -3.38
C ILE A 39 -7.10 -10.27 -3.55
N TYR A 40 -7.83 -11.36 -3.80
CA TYR A 40 -9.29 -11.34 -3.99
C TYR A 40 -10.01 -10.82 -2.73
N TYR A 41 -9.76 -11.44 -1.57
CA TYR A 41 -10.43 -11.04 -0.32
C TYR A 41 -9.98 -9.65 0.16
N THR A 42 -8.73 -9.26 -0.09
CA THR A 42 -8.27 -7.89 0.19
C THR A 42 -9.02 -6.87 -0.68
N THR A 43 -9.19 -7.16 -1.97
CA THR A 43 -9.96 -6.30 -2.89
C THR A 43 -11.40 -6.16 -2.44
N GLN A 44 -12.07 -7.28 -2.14
CA GLN A 44 -13.47 -7.27 -1.66
C GLN A 44 -13.63 -6.45 -0.37
N ALA A 45 -12.73 -6.63 0.60
CA ALA A 45 -12.77 -5.86 1.84
C ALA A 45 -12.62 -4.34 1.60
N LEU A 46 -11.74 -3.92 0.69
CA LEU A 46 -11.57 -2.52 0.34
C LEU A 46 -12.81 -1.95 -0.37
N GLU A 47 -13.43 -2.71 -1.26
CA GLU A 47 -14.68 -2.32 -1.93
C GLU A 47 -15.82 -2.14 -0.93
N ASP A 48 -15.95 -3.05 0.05
CA ASP A 48 -16.99 -2.97 1.07
C ASP A 48 -16.79 -1.77 1.99
N VAL A 49 -15.54 -1.49 2.39
CA VAL A 49 -15.20 -0.27 3.14
C VAL A 49 -15.53 0.97 2.33
N ALA A 50 -15.19 1.01 1.03
CA ALA A 50 -15.48 2.14 0.15
C ALA A 50 -16.98 2.38 -0.03
N LYS A 51 -17.77 1.31 -0.23
CA LYS A 51 -19.25 1.39 -0.31
C LYS A 51 -19.87 1.89 0.99
N SER A 52 -19.35 1.44 2.13
CA SER A 52 -19.88 1.81 3.46
C SER A 52 -19.65 3.27 3.84
N ARG A 53 -18.60 3.92 3.29
CA ARG A 53 -18.20 5.27 3.69
C ARG A 53 -18.97 6.39 3.01
N GLU A 54 -19.90 6.09 2.10
CA GLU A 54 -20.46 7.01 1.09
C GLU A 54 -19.34 7.67 0.27
N ALA A 55 -19.36 7.53 -1.06
CA ALA A 55 -18.23 7.77 -1.95
C ALA A 55 -17.74 9.24 -2.10
N SER A 56 -17.94 10.12 -1.11
CA SER A 56 -17.83 11.58 -1.28
C SER A 56 -16.61 12.27 -0.65
N GLU A 57 -15.86 11.62 0.25
CA GLU A 57 -14.69 12.27 0.87
C GLU A 57 -13.39 11.99 0.12
N PHE A 58 -13.13 12.79 -0.90
CA PHE A 58 -11.77 12.92 -1.43
C PHE A 58 -10.89 13.62 -0.40
N GLN A 59 -10.02 12.87 0.26
CA GLN A 59 -9.06 13.40 1.22
C GLN A 59 -7.67 13.51 0.59
N ARG A 60 -6.94 14.57 0.94
CA ARG A 60 -5.53 14.67 0.59
C ARG A 60 -4.74 13.66 1.41
N VAL A 61 -4.01 12.78 0.73
CA VAL A 61 -3.14 11.77 1.33
C VAL A 61 -1.73 11.87 0.76
N TYR A 62 -0.75 11.38 1.52
CA TYR A 62 0.66 11.38 1.18
C TYR A 62 1.16 9.94 1.08
N ARG A 63 2.09 9.71 0.15
CA ARG A 63 2.74 8.41 -0.06
C ARG A 63 4.24 8.60 -0.24
N GLY A 64 5.03 7.86 0.52
CA GLY A 64 6.47 7.76 0.31
C GLY A 64 6.80 6.78 -0.81
N LEU A 65 7.75 7.15 -1.66
CA LEU A 65 8.31 6.26 -2.68
C LEU A 65 9.78 6.02 -2.36
N GLN A 66 10.14 4.79 -2.02
CA GLN A 66 11.52 4.39 -1.78
C GLN A 66 12.16 3.91 -3.09
N GLY A 67 13.27 4.51 -3.50
CA GLY A 67 14.07 4.04 -4.65
C GLY A 67 13.39 4.12 -6.02
N VAL A 68 12.16 4.63 -6.12
CA VAL A 68 11.42 4.80 -7.38
C VAL A 68 11.52 6.27 -7.79
N ARG A 69 12.41 6.57 -8.73
CA ARG A 69 12.34 7.83 -9.47
C ARG A 69 11.33 7.64 -10.60
N LEU A 70 10.16 8.26 -10.47
CA LEU A 70 9.21 8.33 -11.58
C LEU A 70 9.85 9.10 -12.74
N PRO A 71 9.68 8.68 -14.00
CA PRO A 71 10.24 9.38 -15.13
C PRO A 71 9.67 10.80 -15.23
N ASP A 72 10.46 11.76 -15.74
CA ASP A 72 10.08 13.18 -15.78
C ASP A 72 8.76 13.42 -16.54
N SER A 73 8.40 12.52 -17.46
CA SER A 73 7.12 12.51 -18.15
C SER A 73 5.93 12.40 -17.20
N VAL A 74 6.05 11.67 -16.09
CA VAL A 74 4.97 11.45 -15.11
C VAL A 74 4.59 12.72 -14.37
N TYR A 75 5.52 13.67 -14.22
CA TYR A 75 5.26 14.95 -13.54
C TYR A 75 4.61 16.01 -14.45
N LYS A 76 4.38 15.70 -15.73
CA LYS A 76 3.56 16.55 -16.60
C LYS A 76 2.11 16.36 -16.19
N GLN A 77 1.41 17.48 -15.94
CA GLN A 77 0.12 17.57 -15.21
C GLN A 77 -1.07 16.77 -15.78
N GLU A 78 -0.88 15.99 -16.85
CA GLU A 78 -1.94 15.32 -17.60
C GLU A 78 -1.80 13.79 -17.63
N ASN A 79 -0.75 13.22 -17.03
CA ASN A 79 -0.55 11.77 -17.06
C ASN A 79 -1.27 11.06 -15.90
N ILE A 80 -2.19 10.16 -16.25
CA ILE A 80 -2.79 9.22 -15.30
C ILE A 80 -1.76 8.14 -14.99
N ILE A 81 -1.37 8.04 -13.71
CA ILE A 81 -0.50 6.96 -13.23
C ILE A 81 -1.36 5.78 -12.83
N ASN A 82 -1.35 4.72 -13.65
CA ASN A 82 -1.93 3.44 -13.26
C ASN A 82 -0.91 2.66 -12.41
N TRP A 83 -1.23 2.47 -11.14
CA TRP A 83 -0.42 1.68 -10.23
C TRP A 83 -0.96 0.24 -10.18
N PRO A 84 -0.21 -0.78 -10.62
CA PRO A 84 -0.72 -2.14 -10.81
C PRO A 84 -0.91 -2.93 -9.50
N ALA A 85 -0.61 -2.34 -8.35
CA ALA A 85 -0.66 -2.98 -7.04
C ALA A 85 -1.42 -2.11 -6.03
N PHE A 86 -1.71 -2.62 -4.84
CA PHE A 86 -2.33 -1.80 -3.80
C PHE A 86 -1.39 -0.65 -3.40
N SER A 87 -1.98 0.53 -3.21
CA SER A 87 -1.26 1.72 -2.75
C SER A 87 -1.60 1.98 -1.28
N SER A 88 -0.58 2.06 -0.44
CA SER A 88 -0.72 2.54 0.94
C SER A 88 -0.36 4.02 1.01
N SER A 89 -1.17 4.79 1.74
CA SER A 89 -1.03 6.23 1.91
C SER A 89 -1.42 6.64 3.33
N SER A 90 -1.00 7.83 3.74
CA SER A 90 -1.25 8.38 5.07
C SER A 90 -1.79 9.81 4.96
N LEU A 91 -2.67 10.21 5.88
CA LEU A 91 -3.05 11.62 6.05
C LEU A 91 -1.90 12.46 6.63
N ASP A 92 -0.97 11.81 7.35
CA ASP A 92 0.22 12.43 7.92
C ASP A 92 1.41 12.30 6.96
N GLN A 93 1.91 13.45 6.50
CA GLN A 93 3.04 13.55 5.59
C GLN A 93 4.35 12.99 6.21
N SER A 94 4.54 13.14 7.52
CA SER A 94 5.75 12.67 8.22
C SER A 94 5.80 11.15 8.25
N VAL A 95 4.65 10.50 8.45
CA VAL A 95 4.50 9.03 8.36
C VAL A 95 4.81 8.57 6.93
N ALA A 96 4.25 9.25 5.92
CA ALA A 96 4.53 8.92 4.52
C ALA A 96 6.03 9.08 4.16
N ALA A 97 6.69 10.12 4.68
CA ALA A 97 8.12 10.34 4.47
C ALA A 97 8.99 9.23 5.10
N GLY A 98 8.57 8.66 6.24
CA GLY A 98 9.25 7.52 6.86
C GLY A 98 9.41 6.32 5.92
N PHE A 99 8.38 6.01 5.14
CA PHE A 99 8.44 4.93 4.13
C PHE A 99 9.45 5.23 3.02
N ALA A 100 9.57 6.48 2.57
CA ALA A 100 10.53 6.86 1.53
C ALA A 100 11.98 6.75 2.01
N ALA A 101 12.22 7.03 3.30
CA ALA A 101 13.53 6.93 3.94
C ALA A 101 13.98 5.49 4.22
N GLY A 102 13.15 4.49 3.91
CA GLY A 102 13.44 3.08 4.19
C GLY A 102 13.27 2.69 5.65
N ALA A 103 12.49 3.44 6.43
CA ALA A 103 12.24 3.16 7.84
C ALA A 103 11.30 1.97 8.10
N GLY A 104 10.84 1.28 7.05
CA GLY A 104 9.94 0.12 7.12
C GLY A 104 8.48 0.46 6.84
#